data_AF-A0A1I5VV91-F1
#
_entry.id   AF-A0A1I5VV91-F1
#
_cell.length_a   1.000
_cell.length_b   1.000
_cell.length_c   1.000
_cell.angle_alpha   90.00
_cell.angle_beta   90.00
_cell.angle_gamma   90.00
#
_symmetry.space_group_name_H-M   'P 1'
#
loop_
_entity.id
_entity.type
_entity.pdbx_description
1 polymer ?
#
loop_
_entity_poly.entity_id
_entity_poly.type
_entity_poly.pdbx_seq_one_letter_code
_entity_poly.pdbx_strand_id
1 'polypeptide(L)' 'MDQVIVNHGTRPLDDVYSELRPGSLNLDEVDYEALVAGRPQDVARNQDGTYQLFRIGDAVAARNTHAAIYDALRLVKAA' A
#
# COMPACT_ATOMS: atom_id res chain seq x y z
N MET A 1 20.85 1.94 24.58
CA MET A 1 21.58 1.07 23.62
C MET A 1 20.53 0.63 22.64
N ASP A 2 20.27 1.45 21.62
CA ASP A 2 19.10 1.24 20.76
C ASP A 2 19.57 0.57 19.49
N GLN A 3 19.33 -0.74 19.43
CA GLN A 3 19.81 -1.59 18.36
C GLN A 3 18.83 -1.51 17.18
N VAL A 4 19.31 -1.08 16.02
CA VAL A 4 18.54 -1.09 14.77
C VAL A 4 18.93 -2.34 14.00
N ILE A 5 17.96 -3.23 13.78
CA ILE A 5 18.13 -4.42 12.94
C ILE A 5 17.59 -4.08 11.56
N VAL A 6 18.47 -4.09 10.55
CA VAL A 6 18.11 -3.91 9.13
C VAL A 6 18.07 -5.30 8.48
N ASN A 7 16.90 -5.71 8.03
CA ASN A 7 16.70 -6.99 7.33
C ASN A 7 16.78 -6.76 5.82
N HIS A 8 17.84 -7.24 5.17
CA HIS A 8 17.94 -7.31 3.71
C HIS A 8 17.32 -8.62 3.19
N GLY A 9 15.98 -8.71 3.22
CA GLY A 9 15.22 -9.75 2.50
C GLY A 9 15.21 -9.50 0.97
N THR A 10 14.66 -10.47 0.20
CA THR A 10 14.58 -10.50 -1.27
C THR A 10 14.29 -9.14 -1.90
N ARG A 11 15.06 -8.78 -2.96
CA ARG A 11 14.92 -7.51 -3.71
C ARG A 11 13.43 -7.20 -3.97
N PRO A 12 12.91 -6.08 -3.46
CA PRO A 12 11.56 -5.62 -3.79
C PRO A 12 11.40 -5.57 -5.31
N LEU A 13 10.22 -5.97 -5.83
CA LEU A 13 9.86 -5.73 -7.23
C LEU A 13 9.53 -4.23 -7.45
N ASP A 14 10.46 -3.35 -7.11
CA ASP A 14 10.34 -1.91 -7.27
C ASP A 14 10.10 -1.52 -8.73
N ASP A 15 10.66 -2.28 -9.67
CA ASP A 15 10.51 -2.05 -11.11
C ASP A 15 9.05 -2.25 -11.55
N VAL A 16 8.44 -3.38 -11.19
CA VAL A 16 7.03 -3.66 -11.51
C VAL A 16 6.10 -2.66 -10.83
N TYR A 17 6.38 -2.29 -9.58
CA TYR A 17 5.60 -1.27 -8.89
C TYR A 17 5.67 0.08 -9.61
N SER A 18 6.87 0.48 -10.04
CA SER A 18 7.11 1.73 -10.77
C SER A 18 6.42 1.74 -12.14
N GLU A 19 6.35 0.59 -12.81
CA GLU A 19 5.63 0.43 -14.07
C GLU A 19 4.10 0.50 -13.91
N LEU A 20 3.56 -0.03 -12.80
CA LEU A 20 2.11 -0.03 -12.54
C LEU A 20 1.60 1.32 -12.02
N ARG A 21 2.39 2.06 -11.25
CA ARG A 21 1.93 3.30 -10.61
C ARG A 21 1.26 4.30 -11.57
N PRO A 22 1.82 4.61 -12.77
CA PRO A 22 1.20 5.55 -13.71
C PRO A 22 -0.16 5.08 -14.27
N GLY A 23 -0.45 3.78 -14.25
CA GLY A 23 -1.71 3.20 -14.74
C GLY A 23 -2.81 3.10 -13.67
N SER A 24 -2.50 3.46 -12.43
CA SER A 24 -3.45 3.39 -11.32
C SER A 24 -4.29 4.66 -11.18
N LEU A 25 -5.55 4.52 -10.77
CA LEU A 25 -6.49 5.61 -10.47
C LEU A 25 -6.00 6.50 -9.33
N ASN A 26 -5.41 5.88 -8.29
CA ASN A 26 -5.01 6.56 -7.07
C ASN A 26 -3.52 6.96 -7.04
N LEU A 27 -2.69 6.55 -8.01
CA LEU A 27 -1.25 6.85 -8.04
C LEU A 27 -0.51 6.46 -6.74
N ASP A 28 -0.95 5.36 -6.13
CA ASP A 28 -0.55 4.86 -4.80
C ASP A 28 -1.06 5.61 -3.57
N GLU A 29 -1.83 6.68 -3.77
CA GLU A 29 -2.43 7.43 -2.66
C GLU A 29 -3.42 6.55 -1.88
N VAL A 30 -3.31 6.61 -0.56
CA VAL A 30 -4.19 5.94 0.39
C VAL A 30 -4.87 7.03 1.22
N ASP A 31 -6.20 7.00 1.25
CA ASP A 31 -6.97 7.74 2.24
C ASP A 31 -6.89 6.98 3.58
N TYR A 32 -5.96 7.40 4.43
CA TYR A 32 -5.75 6.79 5.74
C TYR A 32 -6.94 6.98 6.70
N GLU A 33 -7.71 8.06 6.56
CA GLU A 33 -8.90 8.25 7.40
C GLU A 33 -9.98 7.24 7.03
N ALA A 34 -10.23 7.06 5.72
CA ALA A 34 -11.12 6.02 5.23
C ALA A 34 -10.62 4.62 5.59
N LEU A 35 -9.31 4.36 5.44
CA LEU A 35 -8.71 3.07 5.75
C LEU A 35 -8.88 2.68 7.23
N VAL A 36 -8.61 3.61 8.15
CA VAL A 36 -8.77 3.39 9.59
C VAL A 36 -10.25 3.25 9.97
N ALA A 37 -11.13 4.00 9.33
CA ALA A 37 -12.58 3.92 9.52
C ALA A 37 -13.23 2.68 8.85
N GLY A 38 -12.46 1.89 8.08
CA GLY A 38 -12.99 0.74 7.34
C GLY A 38 -13.95 1.13 6.21
N ARG A 39 -13.76 2.32 5.63
CA ARG A 39 -14.54 2.83 4.49
C ARG A 39 -13.81 2.58 3.17
N PRO A 40 -14.54 2.54 2.03
CA PRO A 40 -13.94 2.40 0.70
C PRO A 40 -12.89 3.47 0.42
N GLN A 41 -11.93 3.14 -0.45
CA GLN A 41 -10.93 4.08 -0.95
C GLN A 41 -11.46 4.69 -2.25
N ASP A 42 -11.79 5.98 -2.26
CA ASP A 42 -12.37 6.67 -3.42
C ASP A 42 -11.40 7.64 -4.11
N VAL A 43 -10.10 7.56 -3.78
CA VAL A 43 -9.09 8.45 -4.35
C VAL A 43 -8.93 8.18 -5.85
N ALA A 44 -9.25 9.19 -6.66
CA ALA A 44 -9.06 9.21 -8.10
C ALA A 44 -8.25 10.46 -8.51
N ARG A 45 -6.94 10.29 -8.69
CA ARG A 45 -5.99 11.32 -9.14
C ARG A 45 -5.64 11.20 -10.61
N ASN A 46 -5.89 10.04 -11.21
CA ASN A 46 -5.62 9.73 -12.59
C ASN A 46 -6.90 9.22 -13.26
N GLN A 47 -7.47 10.02 -14.16
CA GLN A 47 -8.73 9.68 -14.84
C GLN A 47 -8.56 8.59 -15.90
N ASP A 48 -7.33 8.37 -16.38
CA ASP A 48 -6.99 7.33 -17.35
C ASP A 48 -6.64 6.00 -16.68
N GLY A 49 -6.60 5.97 -15.34
CA GLY A 49 -6.27 4.77 -14.58
C GLY A 49 -7.39 3.72 -14.64
N THR A 50 -7.04 2.43 -14.60
CA THR A 50 -8.02 1.33 -14.72
C THR A 50 -8.08 0.42 -13.49
N TYR A 51 -7.23 0.67 -12.50
CA TYR A 51 -7.15 -0.08 -11.25
C TYR A 51 -6.69 0.82 -10.11
N GLN A 52 -6.91 0.39 -8.88
CA GLN A 52 -6.27 1.01 -7.72
C GLN A 52 -5.02 0.22 -7.34
N LEU A 53 -3.95 0.93 -6.99
CA LEU A 53 -2.68 0.37 -6.58
C LEU A 53 -2.42 0.73 -5.12
N PHE A 54 -2.28 -0.26 -4.25
CA PHE A 54 -2.02 -0.06 -2.83
C PHE A 54 -0.73 -0.78 -2.42
N ARG A 55 0.09 -0.10 -1.62
CA ARG A 55 1.24 -0.71 -0.95
C ARG A 55 0.82 -1.13 0.46
N ILE A 56 1.15 -2.36 0.84
CA ILE A 56 0.88 -2.91 2.18
C ILE A 56 2.18 -3.47 2.76
N GLY A 57 2.29 -3.46 4.10
CA GLY A 57 3.44 -4.05 4.81
C GLY A 57 4.76 -3.32 4.61
N ASP A 58 5.84 -4.09 4.45
CA ASP A 58 7.22 -3.58 4.39
C ASP A 58 7.49 -2.63 3.20
N ALA A 59 6.54 -2.52 2.25
CA ALA A 59 6.54 -1.52 1.18
C ALA A 59 6.19 -0.09 1.66
N VAL A 60 5.73 0.09 2.91
CA VAL A 60 5.30 1.38 3.49
C VAL A 60 6.06 1.72 4.77
N ALA A 61 6.33 0.74 5.64
CA ALA A 61 7.24 0.86 6.78
C ALA A 61 7.55 -0.54 7.32
N ALA A 62 8.77 -0.79 7.79
CA ALA A 62 9.13 -2.01 8.51
C ALA A 62 8.33 -2.10 9.83
N ARG A 63 7.08 -2.57 9.75
CA ARG A 63 6.18 -2.82 10.87
C ARG A 63 5.55 -4.16 10.63
N ASN A 64 6.05 -5.17 11.35
CA ASN A 64 5.48 -6.49 11.63
C ASN A 64 4.38 -6.96 10.68
N THR A 65 4.59 -8.11 10.03
CA THR A 65 3.66 -8.83 9.12
C THR A 65 2.17 -8.78 9.48
N HIS A 66 1.84 -8.71 10.77
CA HIS A 66 0.47 -8.51 11.27
C HIS A 66 -0.18 -7.20 10.79
N ALA A 67 0.54 -6.07 10.80
CA ALA A 67 0.03 -4.79 10.33
C ALA A 67 -0.27 -4.83 8.82
N ALA A 68 0.64 -5.44 8.04
CA ALA A 68 0.45 -5.65 6.61
C ALA A 68 -0.83 -6.43 6.28
N ILE A 69 -1.07 -7.52 7.03
CA ILE A 69 -2.27 -8.36 6.86
C ILE A 69 -3.53 -7.58 7.27
N TYR A 70 -3.47 -6.79 8.34
CA TYR A 70 -4.60 -5.99 8.78
C TYR A 70 -4.97 -4.89 7.77
N ASP A 71 -3.98 -4.24 7.14
CA ASP A 71 -4.25 -3.21 6.12
C ASP A 71 -4.82 -3.83 4.84
N ALA A 72 -4.29 -4.98 4.41
CA ALA A 72 -4.87 -5.74 3.30
C ALA A 72 -6.33 -6.14 3.58
N LEU A 73 -6.62 -6.61 4.80
CA LEU A 73 -7.96 -7.00 5.20
C LEU A 73 -8.94 -5.83 5.19
N ARG A 74 -8.50 -4.64 5.62
CA ARG A 74 -9.32 -3.42 5.60
C ARG A 74 -9.64 -2.99 4.17
N LEU A 75 -8.65 -3.03 3.28
CA LEU A 75 -8.84 -2.71 1.86
C LEU A 75 -9.81 -3.68 1.18
N VAL A 76 -9.65 -4.99 1.39
CA VAL A 76 -10.48 -6.01 0.73
C VAL A 76 -11.91 -6.07 1.30
N LYS A 77 -12.11 -5.78 2.59
CA LYS A 77 -13.45 -5.76 3.20
C LYS A 77 -14.28 -4.53 2.82
N ALA A 78 -13.60 -3.42 2.52
CA ALA A 78 -14.25 -2.16 2.19
C ALA A 78 -14.38 -1.92 0.68
N ALA A 79 -13.83 -2.83 -0.14
CA ALA A 79 -13.94 -2.82 -1.60
C ALA A 79 -15.35 -3.18 -2.09
#